data_AF-A0A0M0JAJ2-F1
#
_entry.id   AF-A0A0M0JAJ2-F1
#
_cell.length_a   1.000
_cell.length_b   1.000
_cell.length_c   1.000
_cell.angle_alpha   90.00
_cell.angle_beta   90.00
_cell.angle_gamma   90.00
#
_symmetry.space_group_name_H-M   'P 1'
#
loop_
_entity.id
_entity.type
_entity.pdbx_description
1 polymer ?
#
loop_
_entity_poly.entity_id
_entity_poly.type
_entity_poly.pdbx_seq_one_letter_code
_entity_poly.pdbx_strand_id
1 'polypeptide(L)'
;MFTRLRLVRAGGIAAAGGLMVRHTLAPLSTAAVASPAPPVCAPSKNLNGGFTHFATAKELYDHIRAISRDETSKEFVVRNFVGVIEDISIQASTVETELFPLGALEYYTKKNMGWEYTQEEADRWQLLQRGGEQGDYRAGITQKIANVIDCLKSEPLSKRATITFPFTGEEAGGTGGSETNDWKYQGMNKCCRELHLYLEDGKLKCTAIVRMQNANIFVKNIHFFATLLDVVAKELNVEVGEYTHWITNLCYDREATSC
;
A
#
# COMPACT_ATOMS: atom_id res chain seq x y z
N MET A 1 -62.39 -7.12 -4.66
CA MET A 1 -62.83 -5.73 -4.95
C MET A 1 -61.58 -4.86 -4.88
N PHE A 2 -61.22 -4.17 -5.98
CA PHE A 2 -60.15 -3.14 -6.11
C PHE A 2 -58.68 -3.59 -5.90
N THR A 3 -57.66 -3.27 -6.71
CA THR A 3 -57.55 -2.63 -8.05
C THR A 3 -56.15 -2.97 -8.59
N ARG A 4 -56.01 -3.26 -9.88
CA ARG A 4 -54.73 -3.26 -10.61
C ARG A 4 -54.27 -1.81 -10.81
N LEU A 5 -53.04 -1.47 -10.45
CA LEU A 5 -52.38 -0.26 -10.94
C LEU A 5 -51.46 -0.61 -12.12
N ARG A 6 -51.81 -0.06 -13.29
CA ARG A 6 -50.94 0.09 -14.46
C ARG A 6 -50.00 1.26 -14.20
N LEU A 7 -48.70 1.09 -14.37
CA LEU A 7 -47.78 2.21 -14.57
C LEU A 7 -47.52 2.39 -16.07
N VAL A 8 -47.77 3.60 -16.53
CA VAL A 8 -47.68 4.07 -17.91
C VAL A 8 -46.24 4.49 -18.21
N ARG A 9 -45.72 4.06 -19.36
CA ARG A 9 -44.51 4.64 -19.98
C ARG A 9 -44.82 6.05 -20.48
N ALA A 10 -44.01 7.03 -20.11
CA ALA A 10 -43.89 8.30 -20.81
C ALA A 10 -42.44 8.48 -21.25
N GLY A 11 -42.25 8.62 -22.56
CA GLY A 11 -40.99 9.01 -23.17
C GLY A 11 -40.84 10.53 -23.23
N GLY A 12 -39.64 10.97 -23.59
CA GLY A 12 -39.33 12.36 -23.92
C GLY A 12 -37.96 12.79 -23.41
N ILE A 13 -36.90 12.45 -24.14
CA ILE A 13 -35.56 13.06 -23.94
C ILE A 13 -35.47 14.23 -24.91
N ALA A 14 -35.53 15.45 -24.39
CA ALA A 14 -35.23 16.68 -25.11
C ALA A 14 -33.73 16.94 -25.06
N ALA A 15 -33.12 17.14 -26.22
CA ALA A 15 -31.72 17.53 -26.36
C ALA A 15 -31.57 19.03 -26.03
N ALA A 16 -30.82 19.35 -24.96
CA ALA A 16 -30.39 20.70 -24.66
C ALA A 16 -28.96 20.91 -25.21
N GLY A 17 -28.84 21.81 -26.19
CA GLY A 17 -27.55 22.25 -26.73
C GLY A 17 -26.77 23.05 -25.71
N GLY A 18 -25.61 22.52 -25.30
CA GLY A 18 -24.67 23.19 -24.40
C GLY A 18 -23.85 24.26 -25.14
N LEU A 19 -23.99 25.50 -24.69
CA LEU A 19 -23.20 26.66 -25.07
C LEU A 19 -21.76 26.49 -24.54
N MET A 20 -20.77 26.30 -25.41
CA MET A 20 -19.35 26.27 -25.01
C MET A 20 -18.87 27.68 -24.64
N VAL A 21 -18.77 27.96 -23.34
CA VAL A 21 -18.03 29.12 -22.82
C VAL A 21 -16.54 28.76 -22.78
N ARG A 22 -15.75 29.35 -23.68
CA ARG A 22 -14.28 29.25 -23.64
C ARG A 22 -13.76 30.12 -22.50
N HIS A 23 -13.39 29.51 -21.38
CA HIS A 23 -12.56 30.16 -20.36
C HIS A 23 -11.10 30.15 -20.84
N THR A 24 -10.59 31.30 -21.26
CA THR A 24 -9.17 31.55 -21.39
C THR A 24 -8.53 31.60 -19.99
N LEU A 25 -7.86 30.51 -19.61
CA LEU A 25 -7.02 30.48 -18.42
C LEU A 25 -5.78 31.37 -18.64
N ALA A 26 -5.61 32.36 -17.77
CA ALA A 26 -4.38 33.15 -17.73
C ALA A 26 -3.20 32.27 -17.29
N PRO A 27 -2.00 32.45 -17.85
CA PRO A 27 -0.83 31.69 -17.45
C PRO A 27 -0.47 31.97 -15.99
N LEU A 28 -0.48 30.92 -15.17
CA LEU A 28 -0.01 30.94 -13.79
C LEU A 28 1.48 31.31 -13.77
N SER A 29 1.79 32.41 -13.09
CA SER A 29 3.15 32.87 -12.82
C SER A 29 3.92 31.79 -12.05
N THR A 30 5.03 31.31 -12.62
CA THR A 30 5.96 30.35 -12.00
C THR A 30 6.91 31.07 -11.05
N ALA A 31 6.39 31.69 -9.99
CA ALA A 31 7.23 32.13 -8.89
C ALA A 31 7.73 30.87 -8.15
N ALA A 32 9.04 30.65 -8.14
CA ALA A 32 9.66 29.58 -7.38
C ALA A 32 9.42 29.82 -5.88
N VAL A 33 8.40 29.16 -5.32
CA VAL A 33 8.17 29.13 -3.88
C VAL A 33 9.33 28.35 -3.26
N ALA A 34 10.08 28.98 -2.37
CA ALA A 34 11.15 28.32 -1.64
C ALA A 34 10.59 27.08 -0.91
N SER A 35 11.21 25.92 -1.09
CA SER A 35 10.81 24.70 -0.42
C SER A 35 10.83 24.92 1.10
N PRO A 36 9.77 24.53 1.83
CA PRO A 36 9.74 24.68 3.28
C PRO A 36 10.91 23.89 3.91
N ALA A 37 11.43 24.42 5.01
CA ALA A 37 12.47 23.74 5.79
C ALA A 37 11.94 22.38 6.28
N PRO A 38 12.81 21.35 6.39
CA PRO A 38 12.40 20.04 6.87
C PRO A 38 11.85 20.13 8.31
N PRO A 39 10.86 19.30 8.66
CA PRO A 39 10.32 19.25 10.00
C PRO A 39 11.39 18.85 11.02
N VAL A 40 11.53 19.63 12.10
CA VAL A 40 12.47 19.34 13.19
C VAL A 40 11.86 18.32 14.13
N CYS A 41 12.56 17.21 14.36
CA CYS A 41 12.12 16.15 15.27
C CYS A 41 13.03 16.08 16.50
N ALA A 42 12.43 15.90 17.66
CA ALA A 42 13.17 15.65 18.89
C ALA A 42 13.83 14.25 18.81
N PRO A 43 14.96 14.05 19.51
CA PRO A 43 15.57 12.72 19.62
C PRO A 43 14.58 11.71 20.22
N SER A 44 14.48 10.54 19.62
CA SER A 44 13.73 9.41 20.17
C SER A 44 14.62 8.17 20.28
N LYS A 45 14.19 7.22 21.12
CA LYS A 45 14.89 5.96 21.32
C LYS A 45 14.17 4.87 20.55
N ASN A 46 14.67 4.54 19.37
CA ASN A 46 14.18 3.40 18.61
C ASN A 46 14.60 2.09 19.28
N LEU A 47 13.63 1.24 19.62
CA LEU A 47 13.88 -0.07 20.23
C LEU A 47 14.01 -1.20 19.19
N ASN A 48 14.00 -0.87 17.91
CA ASN A 48 14.23 -1.81 16.82
C ASN A 48 15.57 -2.53 16.89
N GLY A 49 16.54 -2.02 17.68
CA GLY A 49 17.80 -2.72 17.95
C GLY A 49 17.66 -4.11 18.57
N GLY A 50 16.48 -4.47 19.09
CA GLY A 50 16.17 -5.83 19.56
C GLY A 50 15.69 -6.81 18.48
N PHE A 51 15.37 -6.32 17.28
CA PHE A 51 14.94 -7.15 16.15
C PHE A 51 16.11 -7.53 15.24
N THR A 52 15.87 -8.43 14.28
CA THR A 52 16.88 -8.76 13.26
C THR A 52 16.93 -7.65 12.21
N HIS A 53 18.13 -7.16 11.93
CA HIS A 53 18.38 -6.14 10.91
C HIS A 53 18.90 -6.77 9.62
N PHE A 54 18.48 -6.18 8.51
CA PHE A 54 18.82 -6.56 7.15
C PHE A 54 19.24 -5.29 6.44
N ALA A 55 20.37 -5.31 5.73
CA ALA A 55 20.86 -4.12 5.05
C ALA A 55 19.87 -3.66 3.96
N THR A 56 19.23 -4.62 3.28
CA THR A 56 18.32 -4.37 2.15
C THR A 56 17.09 -5.28 2.18
N ALA A 57 16.09 -4.95 1.37
CA ALA A 57 14.92 -5.81 1.18
C ALA A 57 15.29 -7.19 0.59
N LYS A 58 16.38 -7.28 -0.19
CA LYS A 58 16.88 -8.54 -0.75
C LYS A 58 17.32 -9.51 0.34
N GLU A 59 18.05 -9.02 1.34
CA GLU A 59 18.51 -9.84 2.45
C GLU A 59 17.34 -10.32 3.31
N LEU A 60 16.38 -9.44 3.59
CA LEU A 60 15.14 -9.85 4.28
C LEU A 60 14.39 -10.90 3.46
N TYR A 61 14.25 -10.70 2.15
CA TYR A 61 13.59 -11.66 1.24
C TYR A 61 14.26 -13.04 1.28
N ASP A 62 15.59 -13.09 1.17
CA ASP A 62 16.34 -14.34 1.22
C ASP A 62 16.16 -15.04 2.56
N HIS A 63 16.19 -14.28 3.66
CA HIS A 63 15.97 -14.80 4.99
C HIS A 63 14.57 -15.37 5.18
N ILE A 64 13.50 -14.62 4.85
CA ILE A 64 12.13 -15.11 5.02
C ILE A 64 11.86 -16.33 4.15
N ARG A 65 12.48 -16.45 2.97
CA ARG A 65 12.41 -17.67 2.16
C ARG A 65 13.12 -18.84 2.83
N ALA A 66 14.31 -18.62 3.37
CA ALA A 66 15.08 -19.67 4.02
C ALA A 66 14.32 -20.25 5.23
N ILE A 67 13.77 -19.39 6.09
CA ILE A 67 13.10 -19.83 7.33
C ILE A 67 11.69 -20.37 7.09
N SER A 68 11.03 -20.02 5.97
CA SER A 68 9.68 -20.51 5.65
C SER A 68 9.68 -21.73 4.74
N ARG A 69 10.82 -22.09 4.15
CA ARG A 69 10.97 -23.27 3.30
C ARG A 69 11.01 -24.52 4.18
N ASP A 70 9.86 -25.16 4.34
CA ASP A 70 9.79 -26.53 4.84
C ASP A 70 9.52 -27.47 3.65
N GLU A 71 10.49 -28.33 3.34
CA GLU A 71 10.37 -29.31 2.25
C GLU A 71 9.47 -30.49 2.63
N THR A 72 9.08 -30.60 3.90
CA THR A 72 8.33 -31.73 4.45
C THR A 72 6.85 -31.43 4.68
N SER A 73 6.46 -30.15 4.74
CA SER A 73 5.08 -29.74 5.00
C SER A 73 4.63 -28.58 4.11
N LYS A 74 3.53 -28.79 3.39
CA LYS A 74 2.84 -27.74 2.62
C LYS A 74 2.16 -26.68 3.50
N GLU A 75 2.07 -26.90 4.82
CA GLU A 75 1.34 -26.03 5.76
C GLU A 75 2.25 -25.34 6.78
N PHE A 76 3.57 -25.30 6.52
CA PHE A 76 4.50 -24.67 7.44
C PHE A 76 4.31 -23.14 7.50
N VAL A 77 4.13 -22.62 8.72
CA VAL A 77 3.93 -21.20 8.98
C VAL A 77 4.85 -20.74 10.09
N VAL A 78 5.68 -19.74 9.81
CA VAL A 78 6.43 -18.98 10.82
C VAL A 78 5.51 -17.93 11.43
N ARG A 79 5.42 -17.89 12.76
CA ARG A 79 4.55 -16.95 13.49
C ARG A 79 5.37 -15.79 14.06
N ASN A 80 4.80 -14.58 14.01
CA ASN A 80 5.32 -13.38 14.67
C ASN A 80 6.78 -13.03 14.33
N PHE A 81 7.10 -13.04 13.04
CA PHE A 81 8.41 -12.60 12.56
C PHE A 81 8.46 -11.07 12.49
N VAL A 82 9.60 -10.48 12.90
CA VAL A 82 9.88 -9.05 12.77
C VAL A 82 11.29 -8.86 12.20
N GLY A 83 11.39 -8.12 11.10
CA GLY A 83 12.67 -7.74 10.49
C GLY A 83 12.73 -6.24 10.25
N VAL A 84 13.93 -5.66 10.34
CA VAL A 84 14.19 -4.25 10.05
C VAL A 84 15.04 -4.17 8.80
N ILE A 85 14.63 -3.35 7.84
CA ILE A 85 15.40 -3.02 6.63
C ILE A 85 16.04 -1.65 6.86
N GLU A 86 17.36 -1.58 6.78
CA GLU A 86 18.13 -0.36 6.96
C GLU A 86 18.02 0.58 5.75
N ASP A 87 18.20 0.05 4.54
CA ASP A 87 17.99 0.76 3.28
C ASP A 87 16.72 0.25 2.57
N ILE A 88 15.63 1.03 2.73
CA ILE A 88 14.35 0.80 2.06
C ILE A 88 14.17 1.71 0.82
N SER A 89 15.26 2.22 0.25
CA SER A 89 15.19 2.93 -1.04
C SER A 89 14.53 2.06 -2.12
N ILE A 90 13.97 2.70 -3.16
CA ILE A 90 13.35 1.98 -4.28
C ILE A 90 14.36 1.03 -4.92
N GLN A 91 15.62 1.44 -5.04
CA GLN A 91 16.70 0.64 -5.60
C GLN A 91 16.99 -0.59 -4.73
N ALA A 92 17.16 -0.42 -3.42
CA ALA A 92 17.38 -1.54 -2.48
C ALA A 92 16.16 -2.45 -2.31
N SER A 93 14.96 -1.94 -2.65
CA SER A 93 13.68 -2.66 -2.57
C SER A 93 13.24 -3.30 -3.88
N THR A 94 13.95 -3.04 -4.98
CA THR A 94 13.73 -3.68 -6.28
C THR A 94 14.38 -5.06 -6.28
N VAL A 95 13.59 -6.08 -5.93
CA VAL A 95 14.02 -7.48 -5.94
C VAL A 95 13.28 -8.24 -7.02
N GLU A 96 13.93 -8.48 -8.15
CA GLU A 96 13.34 -9.23 -9.25
C GLU A 96 13.34 -10.73 -8.98
N THR A 97 12.26 -11.38 -9.40
CA THR A 97 12.09 -12.84 -9.37
C THR A 97 11.41 -13.28 -10.66
N GLU A 98 11.38 -14.58 -10.95
CA GLU A 98 10.61 -15.09 -12.10
C GLU A 98 9.13 -14.70 -12.02
N LEU A 99 8.55 -14.74 -10.81
CA LEU A 99 7.17 -14.35 -10.59
C LEU A 99 6.99 -12.83 -10.69
N PHE A 100 7.98 -12.04 -10.29
CA PHE A 100 7.96 -10.58 -10.27
C PHE A 100 9.19 -9.98 -10.95
N PRO A 101 9.24 -9.99 -12.29
CA PRO A 101 10.20 -9.16 -13.02
C PRO A 101 9.89 -7.67 -12.81
N LEU A 102 10.84 -6.79 -13.11
CA LEU A 102 10.72 -5.34 -12.87
C LEU A 102 9.40 -4.75 -13.38
N GLY A 103 9.01 -5.04 -14.63
CA GLY A 103 7.76 -4.52 -15.19
C GLY A 103 6.50 -4.97 -14.42
N ALA A 104 6.53 -6.14 -13.77
CA ALA A 104 5.44 -6.55 -12.89
C ALA A 104 5.45 -5.75 -11.57
N LEU A 105 6.63 -5.54 -10.97
CA LEU A 105 6.78 -4.73 -9.76
C LEU A 105 6.27 -3.29 -10.00
N GLU A 106 6.69 -2.68 -11.10
CA GLU A 106 6.25 -1.34 -11.51
C GLU A 106 4.73 -1.28 -11.72
N TYR A 107 4.16 -2.25 -12.44
CA TYR A 107 2.72 -2.33 -12.66
C TYR A 107 1.94 -2.39 -11.34
N TYR A 108 2.29 -3.31 -10.44
CA TYR A 108 1.57 -3.45 -9.17
C TYR A 108 1.78 -2.25 -8.26
N THR A 109 2.94 -1.60 -8.31
CA THR A 109 3.16 -0.33 -7.61
C THR A 109 2.29 0.78 -8.19
N LYS A 110 2.28 1.02 -9.50
CA LYS A 110 1.39 2.01 -10.14
C LYS A 110 -0.06 1.76 -9.75
N LYS A 111 -0.49 0.51 -9.91
CA LYS A 111 -1.82 0.06 -9.53
C LYS A 111 -2.11 0.46 -8.09
N ASN A 112 -1.32 0.00 -7.11
CA ASN A 112 -1.56 0.24 -5.68
C ASN A 112 -1.37 1.69 -5.24
N MET A 113 -0.57 2.49 -5.95
CA MET A 113 -0.43 3.94 -5.73
C MET A 113 -1.60 4.75 -6.29
N GLY A 114 -2.55 4.11 -6.99
CA GLY A 114 -3.63 4.81 -7.68
C GLY A 114 -3.15 5.62 -8.88
N TRP A 115 -1.99 5.27 -9.44
CA TRP A 115 -1.44 5.90 -10.63
C TRP A 115 -2.03 5.29 -11.90
N GLU A 116 -1.95 6.05 -12.98
CA GLU A 116 -2.36 5.57 -14.30
C GLU A 116 -1.49 4.40 -14.76
N TYR A 117 -2.14 3.40 -15.36
CA TYR A 117 -1.53 2.27 -16.05
C TYR A 117 -2.39 1.90 -17.26
N THR A 118 -1.78 1.28 -18.27
CA THR A 118 -2.49 0.93 -19.51
C THR A 118 -3.17 -0.43 -19.43
N GLN A 119 -4.12 -0.69 -20.33
CA GLN A 119 -4.75 -2.00 -20.43
C GLN A 119 -3.74 -3.07 -20.84
N GLU A 120 -2.76 -2.74 -21.69
CA GLU A 120 -1.68 -3.66 -22.07
C GLU A 120 -0.81 -4.06 -20.87
N GLU A 121 -0.50 -3.10 -19.97
CA GLU A 121 0.20 -3.41 -18.72
C GLU A 121 -0.65 -4.36 -17.84
N ALA A 122 -1.96 -4.11 -17.75
CA ALA A 122 -2.87 -4.94 -16.97
C ALA A 122 -2.98 -6.36 -17.53
N ASP A 123 -3.17 -6.52 -18.84
CA ASP A 123 -3.29 -7.81 -19.51
C ASP A 123 -2.00 -8.63 -19.38
N ARG A 124 -0.85 -7.96 -19.41
CA ARG A 124 0.46 -8.60 -19.27
C ARG A 124 0.76 -9.03 -17.84
N TRP A 125 0.41 -8.20 -16.86
CA TRP A 125 0.96 -8.34 -15.51
C TRP A 125 -0.04 -8.74 -14.43
N GLN A 126 -1.34 -8.53 -14.63
CA GLN A 126 -2.37 -8.82 -13.64
C GLN A 126 -2.72 -10.31 -13.57
N LEU A 127 -1.87 -11.07 -12.87
CA LEU A 127 -2.05 -12.51 -12.71
C LEU A 127 -2.60 -12.85 -11.32
N LEU A 128 -3.48 -13.85 -11.24
CA LEU A 128 -4.04 -14.30 -9.96
C LEU A 128 -2.93 -14.69 -8.98
N GLN A 129 -1.92 -15.44 -9.43
CA GLN A 129 -0.82 -15.91 -8.58
C GLN A 129 0.00 -14.80 -7.91
N ARG A 130 -0.07 -13.55 -8.40
CA ARG A 130 0.66 -12.39 -7.85
C ARG A 130 -0.06 -11.67 -6.70
N GLY A 131 -0.98 -12.37 -6.03
CA GLY A 131 -1.59 -11.95 -4.78
C GLY A 131 -3.07 -11.54 -4.83
N GLY A 132 -3.72 -11.61 -6.01
CA GLY A 132 -5.16 -11.37 -6.15
C GLY A 132 -5.68 -10.11 -5.44
N GLU A 133 -6.89 -10.18 -4.91
CA GLU A 133 -7.56 -9.05 -4.24
C GLU A 133 -6.99 -8.73 -2.84
N GLN A 134 -6.35 -9.70 -2.17
CA GLN A 134 -5.76 -9.49 -0.83
C GLN A 134 -4.58 -8.50 -0.86
N GLY A 135 -3.92 -8.37 -2.02
CA GLY A 135 -2.80 -7.45 -2.25
C GLY A 135 -3.16 -6.19 -3.05
N ASP A 136 -4.45 -5.88 -3.17
CA ASP A 136 -4.95 -4.66 -3.80
C ASP A 136 -5.20 -3.58 -2.74
N TYR A 137 -4.37 -2.53 -2.73
CA TYR A 137 -4.34 -1.49 -1.70
C TYR A 137 -4.88 -0.14 -2.18
N ARG A 138 -5.53 -0.10 -3.35
CA ARG A 138 -5.88 1.13 -4.06
C ARG A 138 -6.88 2.04 -3.38
N ALA A 139 -7.80 1.44 -2.62
CA ALA A 139 -8.95 2.13 -2.05
C ALA A 139 -8.52 3.37 -1.24
N GLY A 140 -8.83 4.56 -1.78
CA GLY A 140 -8.48 5.85 -1.18
C GLY A 140 -7.00 6.09 -0.92
N ILE A 141 -6.08 5.40 -1.62
CA ILE A 141 -4.64 5.46 -1.33
C ILE A 141 -4.06 6.87 -1.43
N THR A 142 -4.48 7.64 -2.44
CA THR A 142 -4.03 9.03 -2.63
C THR A 142 -4.41 9.91 -1.45
N GLN A 143 -5.64 9.77 -0.93
CA GLN A 143 -6.10 10.52 0.23
C GLN A 143 -5.39 10.05 1.52
N LYS A 144 -5.13 8.74 1.66
CA LYS A 144 -4.39 8.20 2.81
C LYS A 144 -2.96 8.75 2.86
N ILE A 145 -2.27 8.79 1.72
CA ILE A 145 -0.92 9.38 1.60
C ILE A 145 -0.95 10.87 1.93
N ALA A 146 -1.90 11.62 1.34
CA ALA A 146 -2.05 13.05 1.61
C ALA A 146 -2.29 13.35 3.10
N ASN A 147 -3.15 12.56 3.77
CA ASN A 147 -3.42 12.72 5.20
C ASN A 147 -2.19 12.49 6.07
N VAL A 148 -1.33 11.53 5.73
CA VAL A 148 -0.09 11.30 6.48
C VAL A 148 0.90 12.45 6.26
N ILE A 149 1.03 12.92 5.03
CA ILE A 149 1.88 14.09 4.71
C ILE A 149 1.39 15.30 5.51
N ASP A 150 0.10 15.62 5.46
CA ASP A 150 -0.48 16.73 6.21
C ASP A 150 -0.25 16.59 7.72
N CYS A 151 -0.47 15.38 8.26
CA CYS A 151 -0.23 15.08 9.66
C CYS A 151 1.22 15.31 10.07
N LEU A 152 2.20 14.82 9.29
CA LEU A 152 3.62 14.95 9.64
C LEU A 152 4.19 16.34 9.34
N LYS A 153 3.62 17.10 8.39
CA LYS A 153 3.93 18.53 8.19
C LYS A 153 3.46 19.37 9.38
N SER A 154 2.25 19.09 9.88
CA SER A 154 1.62 19.89 10.95
C SER A 154 2.07 19.45 12.34
N GLU A 155 2.25 18.15 12.55
CA GLU A 155 2.62 17.52 13.82
C GLU A 155 3.74 16.48 13.59
N PRO A 156 5.01 16.89 13.47
CA PRO A 156 6.12 15.97 13.16
C PRO A 156 6.31 14.81 14.14
N LEU A 157 5.86 14.97 15.39
CA LEU A 157 5.92 13.95 16.46
C LEU A 157 4.60 13.19 16.62
N SER A 158 3.69 13.30 15.65
CA SER A 158 2.39 12.64 15.71
C SER A 158 2.54 11.13 15.74
N LYS A 159 1.81 10.51 16.68
CA LYS A 159 1.65 9.05 16.77
C LYS A 159 0.46 8.54 15.94
N ARG A 160 -0.13 9.42 15.12
CA ARG A 160 -1.37 9.19 14.37
C ARG A 160 -1.16 9.16 12.85
N ALA A 161 0.07 9.32 12.39
CA ALA A 161 0.44 9.24 10.99
C ALA A 161 0.42 7.77 10.52
N THR A 162 -0.79 7.27 10.22
CA THR A 162 -1.02 5.87 9.87
C THR A 162 -1.79 5.73 8.55
N ILE A 163 -1.34 4.82 7.68
CA ILE A 163 -2.12 4.34 6.54
C ILE A 163 -2.72 3.00 6.92
N THR A 164 -4.05 2.96 7.05
CA THR A 164 -4.78 1.73 7.34
C THR A 164 -5.38 1.14 6.07
N PHE A 165 -5.26 -0.17 5.91
CA PHE A 165 -5.91 -0.96 4.87
C PHE A 165 -7.06 -1.73 5.53
N PRO A 166 -8.28 -1.15 5.57
CA PRO A 166 -9.37 -1.69 6.37
C PRO A 166 -9.84 -3.07 5.87
N PHE A 167 -10.58 -3.77 6.73
CA PHE A 167 -11.27 -5.01 6.33
C PHE A 167 -12.36 -4.74 5.30
N THR A 168 -12.83 -3.50 5.25
CA THR A 168 -14.06 -3.08 4.60
C THR A 168 -13.85 -1.70 4.00
N GLY A 169 -14.22 -1.55 2.75
CA GLY A 169 -14.58 -0.27 2.17
C GLY A 169 -15.86 -0.48 1.37
N GLU A 170 -16.54 0.60 0.99
CA GLU A 170 -17.58 0.53 -0.05
C GLU A 170 -17.07 -0.23 -1.29
N GLU A 171 -15.77 -0.13 -1.58
CA GLU A 171 -15.06 -0.83 -2.66
C GLU A 171 -14.89 -2.35 -2.45
N ALA A 172 -14.99 -2.85 -1.22
CA ALA A 172 -14.99 -4.28 -0.87
C ALA A 172 -16.41 -4.78 -0.52
N GLY A 173 -17.45 -3.97 -0.74
CA GLY A 173 -18.85 -4.31 -0.50
C GLY A 173 -19.35 -4.13 0.94
N GLY A 174 -18.60 -3.44 1.82
CA GLY A 174 -18.96 -3.33 3.24
C GLY A 174 -18.93 -1.90 3.78
N THR A 175 -19.98 -1.48 4.48
CA THR A 175 -20.09 -0.21 5.22
C THR A 175 -19.79 -0.33 6.71
N GLY A 176 -19.30 -1.49 7.17
CA GLY A 176 -19.10 -1.79 8.60
C GLY A 176 -17.64 -1.94 9.01
N GLY A 177 -17.38 -2.09 10.31
CA GLY A 177 -16.07 -2.45 10.87
C GLY A 177 -15.79 -3.95 10.77
N SER A 178 -14.85 -4.44 11.60
CA SER A 178 -14.45 -5.86 11.63
C SER A 178 -15.60 -6.84 11.87
N GLU A 179 -16.69 -6.38 12.49
CA GLU A 179 -17.92 -7.15 12.72
C GLU A 179 -18.64 -7.58 11.44
N THR A 180 -18.35 -6.92 10.31
CA THR A 180 -18.92 -7.24 8.99
C THR A 180 -17.96 -7.97 8.07
N ASN A 181 -16.77 -8.33 8.56
CA ASN A 181 -15.74 -8.98 7.76
C ASN A 181 -16.12 -10.43 7.40
N ASP A 182 -16.20 -10.76 6.11
CA ASP A 182 -16.30 -12.16 5.65
C ASP A 182 -14.92 -12.67 5.26
N TRP A 183 -14.40 -13.64 6.03
CA TRP A 183 -13.10 -14.27 5.76
C TRP A 183 -13.05 -15.00 4.41
N LYS A 184 -14.21 -15.35 3.84
CA LYS A 184 -14.30 -16.01 2.52
C LYS A 184 -14.12 -15.03 1.37
N TYR A 185 -14.37 -13.74 1.58
CA TYR A 185 -14.15 -12.73 0.56
C TYR A 185 -12.72 -12.19 0.66
N GLN A 186 -11.87 -12.62 -0.28
CA GLN A 186 -10.44 -12.30 -0.27
C GLN A 186 -10.18 -10.79 -0.27
N GLY A 187 -10.99 -10.01 -1.00
CA GLY A 187 -10.90 -8.54 -1.03
C GLY A 187 -11.03 -7.86 0.34
N MET A 188 -11.74 -8.45 1.30
CA MET A 188 -11.86 -7.90 2.66
C MET A 188 -10.67 -8.25 3.57
N ASN A 189 -9.85 -9.23 3.18
CA ASN A 189 -8.77 -9.75 4.02
C ASN A 189 -7.41 -9.30 3.48
N LYS A 190 -7.14 -7.99 3.52
CA LYS A 190 -5.85 -7.43 3.07
C LYS A 190 -4.66 -7.98 3.87
N CYS A 191 -3.54 -8.28 3.20
CA CYS A 191 -2.33 -8.82 3.84
C CYS A 191 -1.67 -7.80 4.75
N CYS A 192 -1.34 -6.62 4.21
CA CYS A 192 -0.95 -5.47 5.03
C CYS A 192 -2.18 -4.87 5.69
N ARG A 193 -2.08 -4.57 6.98
CA ARG A 193 -3.16 -3.94 7.76
C ARG A 193 -2.88 -2.47 7.96
N GLU A 194 -1.65 -2.13 8.33
CA GLU A 194 -1.31 -0.77 8.72
C GLU A 194 0.15 -0.46 8.36
N LEU A 195 0.40 0.79 7.98
CA LEU A 195 1.72 1.41 7.93
C LEU A 195 1.72 2.55 8.94
N HIS A 196 2.67 2.52 9.87
CA HIS A 196 2.85 3.53 10.91
C HIS A 196 4.06 4.36 10.50
N LEU A 197 3.84 5.59 10.06
CA LEU A 197 4.88 6.48 9.57
C LEU A 197 5.23 7.47 10.69
N TYR A 198 6.51 7.75 10.86
CA TYR A 198 6.98 8.67 11.87
C TYR A 198 8.32 9.28 11.46
N LEU A 199 8.60 10.47 11.97
CA LEU A 199 9.87 11.12 11.77
C LEU A 199 10.77 10.88 12.98
N GLU A 200 12.00 10.44 12.71
CA GLU A 200 13.01 10.18 13.73
C GLU A 200 14.38 10.44 13.12
N ASP A 201 15.26 11.12 13.86
CA ASP A 201 16.62 11.50 13.42
C ASP A 201 16.65 12.23 12.07
N GLY A 202 15.61 13.03 11.79
CA GLY A 202 15.46 13.77 10.54
C GLY A 202 15.10 12.90 9.33
N LYS A 203 14.71 11.65 9.54
CA LYS A 203 14.32 10.70 8.49
C LYS A 203 12.88 10.23 8.67
N LEU A 204 12.23 9.90 7.56
CA LEU A 204 10.94 9.20 7.55
C LEU A 204 11.15 7.71 7.76
N LYS A 205 10.71 7.19 8.89
CA LYS A 205 10.71 5.76 9.20
C LYS A 205 9.29 5.19 9.13
N CYS A 206 9.19 3.87 9.01
CA CYS A 206 7.90 3.20 8.91
C CYS A 206 7.90 1.82 9.56
N THR A 207 6.80 1.48 10.24
CA THR A 207 6.53 0.12 10.69
C THR A 207 5.27 -0.39 10.02
N ALA A 208 5.38 -1.50 9.29
CA ALA A 208 4.24 -2.18 8.69
C ALA A 208 3.77 -3.35 9.55
N ILE A 209 2.46 -3.49 9.70
CA ILE A 209 1.82 -4.63 10.33
C ILE A 209 1.14 -5.46 9.24
N VAL A 210 1.61 -6.68 9.06
CA VAL A 210 1.21 -7.60 8.01
C VAL A 210 0.62 -8.86 8.64
N ARG A 211 -0.69 -9.08 8.47
CA ARG A 211 -1.37 -10.26 9.05
C ARG A 211 -0.84 -11.58 8.46
N MET A 212 -0.44 -11.55 7.20
CA MET A 212 -0.01 -12.70 6.43
C MET A 212 0.91 -12.25 5.31
N GLN A 213 2.11 -12.82 5.24
CA GLN A 213 3.06 -12.59 4.16
C GLN A 213 3.41 -13.93 3.53
N ASN A 214 3.17 -14.03 2.22
CA ASN A 214 3.75 -15.09 1.40
C ASN A 214 5.14 -14.60 0.94
N ALA A 215 6.18 -15.39 1.17
CA ALA A 215 7.56 -15.04 0.84
C ALA A 215 7.73 -14.72 -0.67
N ASN A 216 7.08 -15.46 -1.57
CA ASN A 216 7.08 -15.18 -3.02
C ASN A 216 6.44 -13.83 -3.38
N ILE A 217 5.51 -13.33 -2.58
CA ILE A 217 4.77 -12.07 -2.82
C ILE A 217 5.44 -10.88 -2.13
N PHE A 218 6.37 -11.12 -1.21
CA PHE A 218 7.05 -10.07 -0.42
C PHE A 218 7.63 -8.97 -1.32
N VAL A 219 8.31 -9.35 -2.40
CA VAL A 219 8.98 -8.41 -3.32
C VAL A 219 8.02 -7.40 -3.95
N LYS A 220 6.77 -7.79 -4.20
CA LYS A 220 5.72 -6.88 -4.69
C LYS A 220 5.33 -5.86 -3.63
N ASN A 221 5.10 -6.31 -2.39
CA ASN A 221 4.67 -5.45 -1.30
C ASN A 221 5.77 -4.45 -0.93
N ILE A 222 7.01 -4.92 -0.84
CA ILE A 222 8.13 -4.09 -0.41
C ILE A 222 8.49 -3.01 -1.44
N HIS A 223 8.43 -3.33 -2.73
CA HIS A 223 8.62 -2.35 -3.80
C HIS A 223 7.54 -1.25 -3.78
N PHE A 224 6.28 -1.63 -3.53
CA PHE A 224 5.19 -0.67 -3.33
C PHE A 224 5.43 0.22 -2.09
N PHE A 225 5.77 -0.37 -0.94
CA PHE A 225 6.01 0.40 0.27
C PHE A 225 7.21 1.35 0.16
N ALA A 226 8.32 0.90 -0.43
CA ALA A 226 9.47 1.76 -0.71
C ALA A 226 9.09 2.96 -1.57
N THR A 227 8.29 2.74 -2.62
CA THR A 227 7.80 3.82 -3.49
C THR A 227 6.88 4.79 -2.73
N LEU A 228 5.97 4.27 -1.90
CA LEU A 228 5.09 5.09 -1.07
C LEU A 228 5.89 5.95 -0.09
N LEU A 229 6.89 5.37 0.59
CA LEU A 229 7.73 6.07 1.55
C LEU A 229 8.59 7.14 0.87
N ASP A 230 9.13 6.86 -0.31
CA ASP A 230 9.87 7.84 -1.11
C ASP A 230 9.00 9.05 -1.48
N VAL A 231 7.74 8.82 -1.89
CA VAL A 231 6.79 9.91 -2.17
C VAL A 231 6.53 10.76 -0.93
N VAL A 232 6.26 10.13 0.23
CA VAL A 232 6.00 10.86 1.48
C VAL A 232 7.25 11.62 1.94
N ALA A 233 8.44 11.01 1.86
CA ALA A 233 9.70 11.62 2.29
C ALA A 233 10.07 12.83 1.42
N LYS A 234 9.88 12.74 0.09
CA LYS A 234 10.06 13.87 -0.84
C LYS A 234 9.14 15.04 -0.50
N GLU A 235 7.87 14.75 -0.21
CA GLU A 235 6.88 15.75 0.17
C GLU A 235 7.19 16.43 1.51
N LEU A 236 7.86 15.72 2.41
CA LEU A 236 8.33 16.23 3.70
C LEU A 236 9.74 16.84 3.64
N ASN A 237 10.43 16.75 2.51
CA ASN A 237 11.81 17.15 2.31
C ASN A 237 12.79 16.50 3.31
N VAL A 238 12.61 15.19 3.55
CA VAL A 238 13.47 14.37 4.42
C VAL A 238 13.98 13.14 3.68
N GLU A 239 14.99 12.49 4.23
CA GLU A 239 15.43 11.18 3.74
C GLU A 239 14.49 10.08 4.24
N VAL A 240 14.40 8.98 3.49
CA VAL A 240 13.83 7.74 4.00
C VAL A 240 14.82 7.09 4.97
N GLY A 241 14.32 6.62 6.11
CA GLY A 241 15.07 5.87 7.10
C GLY A 241 14.70 4.39 7.09
N GLU A 242 14.82 3.76 8.26
CA GLU A 242 14.57 2.33 8.42
C GLU A 242 13.08 1.97 8.23
N TYR A 243 12.86 0.73 7.76
CA TYR A 243 11.54 0.13 7.64
C TYR A 243 11.45 -1.14 8.48
N THR A 244 10.45 -1.24 9.36
CA THR A 244 10.17 -2.43 10.16
C THR A 244 9.03 -3.23 9.54
N HIS A 245 9.26 -4.51 9.27
CA HIS A 245 8.29 -5.42 8.67
C HIS A 245 7.81 -6.45 9.71
N TRP A 246 6.65 -6.22 10.31
CA TRP A 246 6.05 -7.12 11.27
C TRP A 246 5.06 -8.06 10.59
N ILE A 247 5.37 -9.36 10.59
CA ILE A 247 4.54 -10.41 10.00
C ILE A 247 3.95 -11.30 11.10
N THR A 248 2.62 -11.39 11.19
CA THR A 248 1.97 -12.34 12.11
C THR A 248 2.07 -13.78 11.60
N ASN A 249 1.88 -13.99 10.30
CA ASN A 249 1.91 -15.31 9.65
C ASN A 249 2.77 -15.25 8.39
N LEU A 250 3.85 -16.02 8.34
CA LEU A 250 4.76 -16.08 7.20
C LEU A 250 4.74 -17.50 6.62
N CYS A 251 4.42 -17.63 5.34
CA CYS A 251 4.50 -18.88 4.60
C CYS A 251 5.42 -18.75 3.38
N TYR A 252 5.89 -19.89 2.88
CA TYR A 252 6.72 -19.93 1.68
C TYR A 252 5.91 -19.62 0.41
N ASP A 253 4.76 -20.28 0.26
CA ASP A 253 3.91 -20.19 -0.93
C ASP A 253 2.41 -20.19 -0.60
N ARG A 254 1.59 -19.87 -1.61
CA ARG A 254 0.15 -19.60 -1.51
C ARG A 254 -0.69 -20.88 -1.43
N GLU A 255 -0.10 -22.03 -1.74
CA GLU A 255 -0.74 -23.33 -1.54
C GLU A 255 -0.94 -23.70 -0.07
N ALA A 256 -0.29 -22.99 0.87
CA ALA A 256 -0.55 -23.17 2.28
C ALA A 256 -2.02 -22.83 2.59
N THR A 257 -2.74 -23.77 3.20
CA THR A 257 -4.17 -23.67 3.59
C THR A 257 -4.50 -22.41 4.43
N SER A 258 -3.49 -21.76 4.99
CA SER A 258 -3.58 -20.55 5.81
C SER A 258 -3.60 -19.20 5.05
N CYS A 259 -3.72 -19.20 3.72
CA CYS A 259 -3.72 -17.98 2.88
C CYS A 259 -5.12 -17.36 2.65
#